data_AF-A0A8D3ASJ7-F1
#
_entry.id   AF-A0A8D3ASJ7-F1
#
_cell.length_a   1.000
_cell.length_b   1.000
_cell.length_c   1.000
_cell.angle_alpha   90.00
_cell.angle_beta   90.00
_cell.angle_gamma   90.00
#
_symmetry.space_group_name_H-M   'P 1'
#
loop_
_entity.id
_entity.type
_entity.pdbx_description
1 polymer ?
#
loop_
_entity_poly.entity_id
_entity_poly.type
_entity_poly.pdbx_seq_one_letter_code
_entity_poly.pdbx_strand_id
1 'polypeptide(L)'
;MRVAVLEESVKSSEVECKVSRETVLRLVAELDRERRKAAGSAAALDSLKVEFDGLAVGRRSVEMDKETLMERLEASKRVIEAARRESNCLEKQAEELERKLQSSHGETRAAEDKLKVFLKKVAGRLQAQSDNVVLPTEKDVLLELDKAVSEMDTRLRHVSAELREQTELQHSALQRAQLAERQVQDLRERLQVVETELLTADMHRDGLRHSTQHYEEFLEQLSETMMVDSIALDLGFDMRLKLILSRAEQLAKKEGTALVESKSLTYSLQRKLKSQKDHLESKGLHLQLLRKKVSDLEEERRCRSSLAVQRDDAHLEARKLQRRLERLQGELKATRKSNTELKAQLSHTNELKLKVMEQSQSAQEQRKRLDLLAEAKAEVEKTLGSVSSNLRSREEKSREDQRQLGDLRQSLAQLSDRERELLDFRMVISQMLGLDATAPALPNYEIIKLLETILHTHHHHHHLHHHVNTPWHCPTHQRPHLCQIQDLTDSSSFDACTSRSARPEDAVSL
;
A
#
# COMPACT_ATOMS: atom_id res chain seq x y z
N MET A 1 -7.97 38.56 0.42
CA MET A 1 -6.89 37.91 1.21
C MET A 1 -6.98 36.38 1.16
N ARG A 2 -7.74 35.67 2.02
CA ARG A 2 -7.66 34.19 2.16
C ARG A 2 -7.60 33.38 0.85
N VAL A 3 -8.40 33.72 -0.17
CA VAL A 3 -8.40 33.00 -1.46
C VAL A 3 -7.06 33.13 -2.19
N ALA A 4 -6.50 34.35 -2.31
CA ALA A 4 -5.23 34.57 -3.01
C ALA A 4 -4.05 33.82 -2.36
N VAL A 5 -4.03 33.73 -1.03
CA VAL A 5 -3.00 32.96 -0.28
C VAL A 5 -3.11 31.46 -0.56
N LEU A 6 -4.33 30.94 -0.74
CA LEU A 6 -4.54 29.54 -1.14
C LEU A 6 -4.13 29.30 -2.60
N GLU A 7 -4.44 30.22 -3.52
CA GLU A 7 -3.99 30.12 -4.91
C GLU A 7 -2.45 30.17 -5.03
N GLU A 8 -1.79 31.02 -4.25
CA GLU A 8 -0.33 31.13 -4.20
C GLU A 8 0.32 29.87 -3.61
N SER A 9 -0.26 29.32 -2.53
CA SER A 9 0.15 28.03 -1.96
C SER A 9 -0.02 26.86 -2.94
N VAL A 10 -1.13 26.80 -3.69
CA VAL A 10 -1.34 25.80 -4.75
C VAL A 10 -0.33 25.96 -5.88
N LYS A 11 -0.01 27.20 -6.29
CA LYS A 11 1.01 27.47 -7.32
C LYS A 11 2.42 27.05 -6.87
N SER A 12 2.78 27.26 -5.60
CA SER A 12 4.04 26.76 -5.02
C SER A 12 4.08 25.23 -5.04
N SER A 13 3.03 24.58 -4.51
CA SER A 13 2.89 23.13 -4.49
C SER A 13 2.95 22.51 -5.89
N GLU A 14 2.33 23.14 -6.90
CA GLU A 14 2.45 22.71 -8.30
C GLU A 14 3.89 22.74 -8.83
N VAL A 15 4.67 23.78 -8.51
CA VAL A 15 6.07 23.90 -8.92
C VAL A 15 6.93 22.87 -8.19
N GLU A 16 6.73 22.70 -6.89
CA GLU A 16 7.39 21.66 -6.08
C GLU A 16 7.08 20.25 -6.59
N CYS A 17 5.82 19.96 -6.98
CA CYS A 17 5.42 18.70 -7.61
C CYS A 17 6.06 18.49 -8.99
N LYS A 18 6.28 19.55 -9.78
CA LYS A 18 6.99 19.47 -11.08
C LYS A 18 8.48 19.17 -10.87
N VAL A 19 9.16 19.91 -9.99
CA VAL A 19 10.59 19.75 -9.68
C VAL A 19 10.90 18.39 -9.04
N SER A 20 10.04 17.92 -8.14
CA SER A 20 10.18 16.59 -7.53
C SER A 20 9.92 15.47 -8.56
N ARG A 21 8.91 15.59 -9.43
CA ARG A 21 8.67 14.64 -10.53
C ARG A 21 9.85 14.57 -11.50
N GLU A 22 10.43 15.70 -11.90
CA GLU A 22 11.63 15.72 -12.74
C GLU A 22 12.83 15.08 -12.06
N THR A 23 12.99 15.30 -10.75
CA THR A 23 14.07 14.69 -9.97
C THR A 23 13.89 13.17 -9.83
N VAL A 24 12.67 12.68 -9.62
CA VAL A 24 12.36 11.24 -9.64
C VAL A 24 12.65 10.63 -11.01
N LEU A 25 12.25 11.29 -12.11
CA LEU A 25 12.54 10.80 -13.46
C LEU A 25 14.06 10.74 -13.75
N ARG A 26 14.83 11.72 -13.28
CA ARG A 26 16.29 11.73 -13.36
C ARG A 26 16.91 10.56 -12.59
N LEU A 27 16.51 10.36 -11.33
CA LEU A 27 17.00 9.28 -10.47
C LEU A 27 16.62 7.89 -11.01
N VAL A 28 15.47 7.73 -11.66
CA VAL A 28 15.09 6.48 -12.35
C VAL A 28 15.99 6.23 -13.57
N ALA A 29 16.26 7.25 -14.39
CA ALA A 29 17.16 7.12 -15.54
C ALA A 29 18.61 6.82 -15.12
N GLU A 30 19.08 7.37 -14.01
CA GLU A 30 20.36 7.05 -13.37
C GLU A 30 20.37 5.62 -12.83
N LEU A 31 19.34 5.20 -12.07
CA LEU A 31 19.20 3.83 -11.57
C LEU A 31 19.23 2.80 -12.70
N ASP A 32 18.52 3.04 -13.81
CA ASP A 32 18.52 2.15 -14.96
C ASP A 32 19.81 2.23 -15.80
N ARG A 33 20.61 3.30 -15.68
CA ARG A 33 21.99 3.36 -16.21
C ARG A 33 22.93 2.50 -15.36
N GLU A 34 22.87 2.61 -14.03
CA GLU A 34 23.70 1.80 -13.13
C GLU A 34 23.31 0.32 -13.14
N ARG A 35 22.02 -0.03 -13.26
CA ARG A 35 21.57 -1.42 -13.48
C ARG A 35 22.17 -2.03 -14.76
N ARG A 36 22.21 -1.27 -15.86
CA ARG A 36 22.81 -1.73 -17.12
C ARG A 36 24.34 -1.90 -17.02
N LYS A 37 25.02 -0.98 -16.34
CA LYS A 37 26.45 -1.14 -16.01
C LYS A 37 26.69 -2.38 -15.16
N ALA A 38 25.95 -2.57 -14.06
CA ALA A 38 26.10 -3.71 -13.16
C ALA A 38 25.86 -5.05 -13.88
N ALA A 39 24.83 -5.13 -14.73
CA ALA A 39 24.59 -6.30 -15.57
C ALA A 39 25.73 -6.56 -16.59
N GLY A 40 26.28 -5.51 -17.20
CA GLY A 40 27.45 -5.60 -18.07
C GLY A 40 28.71 -6.08 -17.35
N SER A 41 28.99 -5.53 -16.16
CA SER A 41 30.10 -5.95 -15.31
C SER A 41 29.95 -7.39 -14.81
N ALA A 42 28.73 -7.83 -14.48
CA ALA A 42 28.47 -9.22 -14.12
C ALA A 42 28.75 -10.17 -15.30
N ALA A 43 28.24 -9.86 -16.50
CA ALA A 43 28.51 -10.65 -17.70
C ALA A 43 30.00 -10.69 -18.07
N ALA A 44 30.74 -9.59 -17.88
CA ALA A 44 32.19 -9.55 -18.08
C ALA A 44 32.94 -10.41 -17.05
N LEU A 45 32.54 -10.37 -15.77
CA LEU A 45 33.09 -11.25 -14.73
C LEU A 45 32.80 -12.73 -15.00
N ASP A 46 31.63 -13.06 -15.56
CA ASP A 46 31.30 -14.44 -15.91
C ASP A 46 32.07 -14.93 -17.15
N SER A 47 32.36 -14.08 -18.13
CA SER A 47 33.31 -14.39 -19.22
C SER A 47 34.71 -14.69 -18.68
N LEU A 48 35.22 -13.80 -17.81
CA LEU A 48 36.55 -13.95 -17.20
C LEU A 48 36.68 -15.21 -16.34
N LYS A 49 35.60 -15.69 -15.70
CA LYS A 49 35.58 -16.99 -15.01
C LYS A 49 35.76 -18.15 -15.99
N VAL A 50 35.00 -18.17 -17.09
CA VAL A 50 35.09 -19.23 -18.11
C VAL A 50 36.47 -19.25 -18.77
N GLU A 51 37.05 -18.07 -19.04
CA GLU A 51 38.42 -17.93 -19.53
C GLU A 51 39.45 -18.44 -18.50
N PHE A 52 39.29 -18.09 -17.22
CA PHE A 52 40.16 -18.56 -16.13
C PHE A 52 40.08 -20.09 -15.93
N ASP A 53 38.88 -20.67 -15.95
CA ASP A 53 38.67 -22.11 -15.84
C ASP A 53 39.30 -22.84 -17.04
N GLY A 54 39.16 -22.30 -18.25
CA GLY A 54 39.84 -22.78 -19.45
C GLY A 54 41.37 -22.75 -19.32
N LEU A 55 41.93 -21.64 -18.84
CA LEU A 55 43.36 -21.52 -18.54
C LEU A 55 43.82 -22.48 -17.43
N ALA A 56 42.98 -22.76 -16.44
CA ALA A 56 43.26 -23.71 -15.36
C ALA A 56 43.13 -25.18 -15.80
N VAL A 57 42.40 -25.48 -16.87
CA VAL A 57 42.46 -26.78 -17.57
C VAL A 57 43.73 -26.86 -18.41
N GLY A 58 44.00 -25.84 -19.25
CA GLY A 58 45.18 -25.82 -20.14
C GLY A 58 46.50 -25.93 -19.38
N ARG A 59 46.65 -25.20 -18.27
CA ARG A 59 47.83 -25.29 -17.40
C ARG A 59 48.07 -26.71 -16.88
N ARG A 60 47.02 -27.41 -16.42
CA ARG A 60 47.12 -28.80 -15.94
C ARG A 60 47.54 -29.79 -17.02
N SER A 61 47.12 -29.57 -18.28
CA SER A 61 47.63 -30.36 -19.41
C SER A 61 49.14 -30.16 -19.55
N VAL A 62 49.61 -28.91 -19.61
CA VAL A 62 51.03 -28.57 -19.77
C VAL A 62 51.88 -29.05 -18.57
N GLU A 63 51.32 -29.05 -17.36
CA GLU A 63 51.96 -29.61 -16.16
C GLU A 63 52.14 -31.14 -16.29
N MET A 64 51.15 -31.87 -16.78
CA MET A 64 51.23 -33.31 -17.04
C MET A 64 52.14 -33.65 -18.25
N ASP A 65 52.11 -32.85 -19.31
CA ASP A 65 53.01 -32.98 -20.46
C ASP A 65 54.48 -32.78 -20.02
N LYS A 66 54.73 -31.78 -19.16
CA LYS A 66 56.05 -31.56 -18.54
C LYS A 66 56.50 -32.76 -17.70
N GLU A 67 55.62 -33.36 -16.91
CA GLU A 67 55.93 -34.53 -16.08
C GLU A 67 56.35 -35.72 -16.95
N THR A 68 55.58 -36.09 -17.96
CA THR A 68 55.96 -37.20 -18.88
C THR A 68 57.26 -36.91 -19.67
N LEU A 69 57.54 -35.64 -20.00
CA LEU A 69 58.80 -35.25 -20.63
C LEU A 69 60.00 -35.35 -19.66
N MET A 70 59.81 -35.06 -18.36
CA MET A 70 60.85 -35.29 -17.35
C MET A 70 61.13 -36.78 -17.16
N GLU A 71 60.09 -37.62 -17.06
CA GLU A 71 60.24 -39.09 -16.97
C GLU A 71 61.01 -39.67 -18.16
N ARG A 72 60.67 -39.24 -19.39
CA ARG A 72 61.38 -39.64 -20.62
C ARG A 72 62.83 -39.18 -20.64
N LEU A 73 63.10 -37.96 -20.17
CA LEU A 73 64.47 -37.45 -20.03
C LEU A 73 65.28 -38.27 -19.01
N GLU A 74 64.68 -38.68 -17.89
CA GLU A 74 65.33 -39.52 -16.89
C GLU A 74 65.52 -40.97 -17.34
N ALA A 75 64.60 -41.51 -18.16
CA ALA A 75 64.81 -42.78 -18.83
C ALA A 75 65.99 -42.71 -19.82
N SER A 76 66.05 -41.65 -20.64
CA SER A 76 67.16 -41.41 -21.56
C SER A 76 68.51 -41.26 -20.84
N LYS A 77 68.57 -40.49 -19.74
CA LYS A 77 69.77 -40.39 -18.88
C LYS A 77 70.23 -41.77 -18.39
N ARG A 78 69.33 -42.60 -17.86
CA ARG A 78 69.65 -43.95 -17.37
C ARG A 78 70.22 -44.85 -18.48
N VAL A 79 69.69 -44.78 -19.70
CA VAL A 79 70.23 -45.50 -20.87
C VAL A 79 71.62 -45.00 -21.26
N ILE A 80 71.83 -43.68 -21.32
CA ILE A 80 73.13 -43.08 -21.64
C ILE A 80 74.19 -43.46 -20.59
N GLU A 81 73.83 -43.48 -19.30
CA GLU A 81 74.75 -43.96 -18.26
C GLU A 81 75.03 -45.46 -18.34
N ALA A 82 74.06 -46.29 -18.75
CA ALA A 82 74.28 -47.72 -18.96
C ALA A 82 75.27 -47.96 -20.11
N ALA A 83 75.06 -47.32 -21.27
CA ALA A 83 75.98 -47.39 -22.41
C ALA A 83 77.39 -46.87 -22.06
N ARG A 84 77.52 -45.83 -21.23
CA ARG A 84 78.82 -45.38 -20.70
C ARG A 84 79.49 -46.43 -19.81
N ARG A 85 78.75 -47.11 -18.93
CA ARG A 85 79.30 -48.18 -18.09
C ARG A 85 79.79 -49.36 -18.92
N GLU A 86 79.06 -49.71 -19.98
CA GLU A 86 79.43 -50.76 -20.94
C GLU A 86 80.68 -50.39 -21.74
N SER A 87 80.71 -49.17 -22.33
CA SER A 87 81.89 -48.64 -23.03
C SER A 87 83.15 -48.70 -22.16
N ASN A 88 83.06 -48.27 -20.90
CA ASN A 88 84.17 -48.29 -19.95
C ASN A 88 84.59 -49.70 -19.50
N CYS A 89 83.77 -50.73 -19.75
CA CYS A 89 84.12 -52.14 -19.54
C CYS A 89 84.81 -52.72 -20.79
N LEU A 90 84.32 -52.41 -21.99
CA LEU A 90 84.93 -52.82 -23.26
C LEU A 90 86.32 -52.20 -23.44
N GLU A 91 86.50 -50.93 -23.06
CA GLU A 91 87.79 -50.22 -23.06
C GLU A 91 88.84 -50.96 -22.20
N LYS A 92 88.49 -51.36 -20.97
CA LYS A 92 89.36 -52.14 -20.09
C LYS A 92 89.68 -53.54 -20.61
N GLN A 93 88.74 -54.17 -21.33
CA GLN A 93 88.99 -55.45 -22.00
C GLN A 93 89.97 -55.28 -23.16
N ALA A 94 89.85 -54.21 -23.94
CA ALA A 94 90.81 -53.87 -25.00
C ALA A 94 92.21 -53.61 -24.43
N GLU A 95 92.34 -52.79 -23.37
CA GLU A 95 93.60 -52.58 -22.65
C GLU A 95 94.23 -53.90 -22.14
N GLU A 96 93.41 -54.86 -21.70
CA GLU A 96 93.90 -56.15 -21.19
C GLU A 96 94.35 -57.08 -22.32
N LEU A 97 93.63 -57.10 -23.44
CA LEU A 97 94.04 -57.83 -24.64
C LEU A 97 95.32 -57.25 -25.26
N GLU A 98 95.45 -55.92 -25.29
CA GLU A 98 96.67 -55.27 -25.76
C GLU A 98 97.87 -55.61 -24.86
N ARG A 99 97.71 -55.54 -23.53
CA ARG A 99 98.77 -55.98 -22.59
C ARG A 99 99.19 -57.44 -22.79
N LYS A 100 98.24 -58.35 -23.05
CA LYS A 100 98.53 -59.76 -23.36
C LYS A 100 99.23 -59.96 -24.71
N LEU A 101 98.86 -59.17 -25.72
CA LEU A 101 99.51 -59.18 -27.02
C LEU A 101 100.96 -58.70 -26.92
N GLN A 102 101.21 -57.61 -26.18
CA GLN A 102 102.54 -57.07 -25.93
C GLN A 102 103.43 -58.07 -25.16
N SER A 103 102.91 -58.76 -24.13
CA SER A 103 103.68 -59.78 -23.41
C SER A 103 104.02 -60.99 -24.29
N SER A 104 103.04 -61.51 -25.05
CA SER A 104 103.27 -62.62 -25.99
C SER A 104 104.28 -62.27 -27.10
N HIS A 105 104.25 -61.03 -27.61
CA HIS A 105 105.24 -60.55 -28.57
C HIS A 105 106.65 -60.45 -27.95
N GLY A 106 106.76 -60.06 -26.68
CA GLY A 106 108.02 -60.10 -25.93
C GLY A 106 108.57 -61.51 -25.75
N GLU A 107 107.71 -62.47 -25.41
CA GLU A 107 108.07 -63.88 -25.23
C GLU A 107 108.52 -64.56 -26.53
N THR A 108 107.79 -64.36 -27.62
CA THR A 108 108.15 -64.89 -28.96
C THR A 108 109.49 -64.32 -29.44
N ARG A 109 109.70 -63.00 -29.32
CA ARG A 109 110.99 -62.37 -29.64
C ARG A 109 112.14 -62.91 -28.80
N ALA A 110 111.91 -63.12 -27.50
CA ALA A 110 112.91 -63.74 -26.62
C ALA A 110 113.17 -65.23 -26.93
N ALA A 111 112.23 -65.93 -27.57
CA ALA A 111 112.43 -67.29 -28.08
C ALA A 111 113.25 -67.29 -29.40
N GLU A 112 112.94 -66.38 -30.33
CA GLU A 112 113.72 -66.21 -31.56
C GLU A 112 115.19 -65.90 -31.27
N ASP A 113 115.48 -64.99 -30.33
CA ASP A 113 116.86 -64.60 -30.03
C ASP A 113 117.66 -65.73 -29.37
N LYS A 114 117.00 -66.62 -28.61
CA LYS A 114 117.60 -67.89 -28.15
C LYS A 114 117.92 -68.82 -29.33
N LEU A 115 117.03 -68.93 -30.31
CA LEU A 115 117.25 -69.73 -31.53
C LEU A 115 118.41 -69.17 -32.37
N LYS A 116 118.51 -67.85 -32.55
CA LYS A 116 119.63 -67.18 -33.24
C LYS A 116 120.97 -67.46 -32.55
N VAL A 117 121.00 -67.51 -31.21
CA VAL A 117 122.19 -67.89 -30.42
C VAL A 117 122.51 -69.39 -30.56
N PHE A 118 121.51 -70.28 -30.62
CA PHE A 118 121.72 -71.71 -30.85
C PHE A 118 122.35 -71.98 -32.23
N LEU A 119 121.81 -71.38 -33.29
CA LEU A 119 122.32 -71.53 -34.66
C LEU A 119 123.79 -71.09 -34.78
N LYS A 120 124.18 -69.99 -34.13
CA LYS A 120 125.59 -69.54 -34.05
C LYS A 120 126.49 -70.56 -33.36
N LYS A 121 126.01 -71.26 -32.32
CA LYS A 121 126.77 -72.33 -31.63
C LYS A 121 126.93 -73.59 -32.50
N VAL A 122 125.97 -73.89 -33.38
CA VAL A 122 126.07 -74.99 -34.34
C VAL A 122 127.11 -74.66 -35.43
N ALA A 123 127.02 -73.48 -36.04
CA ALA A 123 127.97 -73.03 -37.06
C ALA A 123 129.43 -73.06 -36.54
N GLY A 124 129.67 -72.57 -35.32
CA GLY A 124 131.01 -72.59 -34.70
C GLY A 124 131.56 -73.99 -34.40
N ARG A 125 130.75 -75.06 -34.41
CA ARG A 125 131.22 -76.45 -34.30
C ARG A 125 131.52 -77.08 -35.66
N LEU A 126 130.80 -76.68 -36.71
CA LEU A 126 131.01 -77.18 -38.07
C LEU A 126 132.30 -76.63 -38.71
N GLN A 127 132.84 -75.51 -38.21
CA GLN A 127 134.06 -74.87 -38.70
C GLN A 127 135.36 -75.39 -38.04
N ALA A 128 135.28 -76.45 -37.21
CA ALA A 128 136.38 -76.89 -36.35
C ALA A 128 137.07 -78.21 -36.75
N GLN A 129 136.64 -78.87 -37.84
CA GLN A 129 137.23 -80.13 -38.31
C GLN A 129 137.34 -80.21 -39.84
N SER A 130 138.53 -79.94 -40.37
CA SER A 130 139.02 -80.36 -41.69
C SER A 130 140.54 -80.34 -41.64
N ASP A 131 141.19 -81.47 -41.91
CA ASP A 131 142.54 -81.76 -41.39
C ASP A 131 143.72 -81.36 -42.28
N ASN A 132 144.90 -81.41 -41.66
CA ASN A 132 146.22 -81.29 -42.27
C ASN A 132 146.58 -82.55 -43.11
N VAL A 133 147.54 -82.43 -44.04
CA VAL A 133 148.68 -83.37 -44.23
C VAL A 133 149.66 -82.80 -45.28
N VAL A 134 150.90 -83.31 -45.33
CA VAL A 134 152.11 -82.66 -45.90
C VAL A 134 152.75 -83.47 -47.04
N LEU A 135 153.54 -82.78 -47.90
CA LEU A 135 154.36 -83.33 -49.00
C LEU A 135 155.41 -84.37 -48.53
N PRO A 136 156.01 -85.14 -49.47
CA PRO A 136 157.42 -84.85 -49.79
C PRO A 136 157.83 -85.04 -51.28
N THR A 137 159.10 -84.73 -51.53
CA THR A 137 159.76 -84.46 -52.82
C THR A 137 161.24 -84.92 -52.66
N GLU A 138 161.98 -85.56 -53.57
CA GLU A 138 161.90 -85.92 -55.02
C GLU A 138 162.54 -87.35 -55.18
N LYS A 139 162.90 -87.96 -56.33
CA LYS A 139 162.88 -87.58 -57.76
C LYS A 139 162.45 -88.71 -58.72
N ASP A 140 162.83 -89.98 -58.45
CA ASP A 140 162.31 -91.17 -59.15
C ASP A 140 160.77 -91.29 -59.08
N VAL A 141 160.20 -90.57 -58.10
CA VAL A 141 158.80 -90.18 -57.98
C VAL A 141 158.17 -89.76 -59.33
N LEU A 142 158.88 -89.05 -60.21
CA LEU A 142 158.31 -88.43 -61.42
C LEU A 142 157.45 -89.34 -62.32
N LEU A 143 157.77 -90.62 -62.48
CA LEU A 143 157.04 -91.49 -63.42
C LEU A 143 155.80 -92.17 -62.83
N GLU A 144 155.84 -92.54 -61.54
CA GLU A 144 154.64 -92.96 -60.81
C GLU A 144 153.80 -91.74 -60.41
N LEU A 145 154.42 -90.57 -60.21
CA LEU A 145 153.73 -89.31 -59.95
C LEU A 145 153.11 -88.71 -61.21
N ASP A 146 153.70 -88.80 -62.40
CA ASP A 146 152.99 -88.42 -63.64
C ASP A 146 151.75 -89.30 -63.85
N LYS A 147 151.83 -90.57 -63.46
CA LYS A 147 150.70 -91.51 -63.48
C LYS A 147 149.65 -91.14 -62.42
N ALA A 148 150.05 -90.96 -61.17
CA ALA A 148 149.18 -90.66 -60.05
C ALA A 148 148.61 -89.23 -60.14
N VAL A 149 149.36 -88.27 -60.67
CA VAL A 149 148.87 -86.93 -61.01
C VAL A 149 147.96 -87.03 -62.21
N SER A 150 148.23 -87.79 -63.27
CA SER A 150 147.24 -87.99 -64.35
C SER A 150 145.95 -88.65 -63.86
N GLU A 151 146.03 -89.59 -62.92
CA GLU A 151 144.86 -90.22 -62.30
C GLU A 151 144.13 -89.24 -61.36
N MET A 152 144.86 -88.47 -60.55
CA MET A 152 144.28 -87.43 -59.69
C MET A 152 143.74 -86.24 -60.49
N ASP A 153 144.30 -85.92 -61.66
CA ASP A 153 143.80 -84.89 -62.59
C ASP A 153 142.53 -85.38 -63.28
N THR A 154 142.49 -86.64 -63.72
CA THR A 154 141.25 -87.20 -64.30
C THR A 154 140.16 -87.34 -63.24
N ARG A 155 140.49 -87.73 -62.00
CA ARG A 155 139.59 -87.67 -60.84
C ARG A 155 139.18 -86.23 -60.50
N LEU A 156 140.09 -85.24 -60.51
CA LEU A 156 139.79 -83.82 -60.25
C LEU A 156 138.89 -83.23 -61.33
N ARG A 157 139.15 -83.52 -62.61
CA ARG A 157 138.30 -83.10 -63.73
C ARG A 157 136.91 -83.75 -63.64
N HIS A 158 136.84 -85.02 -63.26
CA HIS A 158 135.58 -85.74 -63.03
C HIS A 158 134.78 -85.13 -61.88
N VAL A 159 135.39 -84.97 -60.69
CA VAL A 159 134.74 -84.35 -59.52
C VAL A 159 134.40 -82.88 -59.77
N SER A 160 135.21 -82.15 -60.55
CA SER A 160 134.89 -80.76 -60.95
C SER A 160 133.73 -80.69 -61.93
N ALA A 161 133.59 -81.69 -62.82
CA ALA A 161 132.44 -81.81 -63.71
C ALA A 161 131.17 -82.20 -62.93
N GLU A 162 131.25 -83.18 -62.03
CA GLU A 162 130.13 -83.57 -61.14
C GLU A 162 129.69 -82.41 -60.24
N LEU A 163 130.63 -81.69 -59.62
CA LEU A 163 130.33 -80.51 -58.81
C LEU A 163 129.71 -79.38 -59.65
N ARG A 164 130.13 -79.25 -60.91
CA ARG A 164 129.53 -78.30 -61.85
C ARG A 164 128.09 -78.69 -62.21
N GLU A 165 127.86 -79.94 -62.62
CA GLU A 165 126.50 -80.44 -62.89
C GLU A 165 125.61 -80.32 -61.64
N GLN A 166 126.14 -80.65 -60.46
CA GLN A 166 125.42 -80.54 -59.20
C GLN A 166 125.08 -79.10 -58.83
N THR A 167 125.97 -78.12 -59.10
CA THR A 167 125.70 -76.69 -58.87
C THR A 167 124.76 -76.09 -59.92
N GLU A 168 124.85 -76.50 -61.19
CA GLU A 168 123.88 -76.13 -62.24
C GLU A 168 122.49 -76.71 -61.95
N LEU A 169 122.40 -77.94 -61.42
CA LEU A 169 121.15 -78.56 -60.93
C LEU A 169 120.60 -77.85 -59.67
N GLN A 170 121.45 -77.50 -58.71
CA GLN A 170 121.04 -76.72 -57.52
C GLN A 170 120.51 -75.33 -57.91
N HIS A 171 121.17 -74.64 -58.84
CA HIS A 171 120.71 -73.35 -59.34
C HIS A 171 119.36 -73.49 -60.07
N SER A 172 119.20 -74.53 -60.89
CA SER A 172 117.95 -74.87 -61.59
C SER A 172 116.82 -75.32 -60.64
N ALA A 173 117.15 -75.87 -59.46
CA ALA A 173 116.19 -76.13 -58.40
C ALA A 173 115.78 -74.84 -57.68
N LEU A 174 116.74 -73.97 -57.34
CA LEU A 174 116.51 -72.68 -56.69
C LEU A 174 115.65 -71.73 -57.54
N GLN A 175 115.92 -71.63 -58.86
CA GLN A 175 115.09 -70.84 -59.77
C GLN A 175 113.63 -71.32 -59.80
N ARG A 176 113.41 -72.64 -59.83
CA ARG A 176 112.05 -73.22 -59.79
C ARG A 176 111.37 -73.00 -58.43
N ALA A 177 112.10 -73.10 -57.33
CA ALA A 177 111.59 -72.77 -56.00
C ALA A 177 111.15 -71.30 -55.92
N GLN A 178 111.99 -70.35 -56.35
CA GLN A 178 111.64 -68.92 -56.38
C GLN A 178 110.45 -68.60 -57.29
N LEU A 179 110.29 -69.32 -58.42
CA LEU A 179 109.11 -69.17 -59.27
C LEU A 179 107.84 -69.69 -58.59
N ALA A 180 107.91 -70.85 -57.94
CA ALA A 180 106.81 -71.42 -57.17
C ALA A 180 106.43 -70.54 -55.96
N GLU A 181 107.40 -69.97 -55.25
CA GLU A 181 107.19 -69.02 -54.15
C GLU A 181 106.43 -67.77 -54.63
N ARG A 182 106.82 -67.19 -55.78
CA ARG A 182 106.11 -66.06 -56.39
C ARG A 182 104.68 -66.42 -56.82
N GLN A 183 104.49 -67.60 -57.39
CA GLN A 183 103.15 -68.09 -57.77
C GLN A 183 102.25 -68.33 -56.55
N VAL A 184 102.80 -68.91 -55.48
CA VAL A 184 102.08 -69.08 -54.19
C VAL A 184 101.75 -67.72 -53.57
N GLN A 185 102.60 -66.71 -53.74
CA GLN A 185 102.35 -65.36 -53.24
C GLN A 185 101.24 -64.63 -54.04
N ASP A 186 101.26 -64.66 -55.38
CA ASP A 186 100.15 -64.16 -56.22
C ASP A 186 98.81 -64.82 -55.84
N LEU A 187 98.81 -66.14 -55.68
CA LEU A 187 97.62 -66.89 -55.30
C LEU A 187 97.11 -66.54 -53.89
N ARG A 188 98.00 -66.24 -52.94
CA ARG A 188 97.62 -65.76 -51.59
C ARG A 188 97.03 -64.36 -51.61
N GLU A 189 97.65 -63.43 -52.34
CA GLU A 189 97.16 -62.05 -52.44
C GLU A 189 95.78 -62.02 -53.13
N ARG A 190 95.60 -62.83 -54.18
CA ARG A 190 94.31 -62.98 -54.86
C ARG A 190 93.25 -63.72 -54.02
N LEU A 191 93.64 -64.72 -53.23
CA LEU A 191 92.76 -65.35 -52.26
C LEU A 191 92.26 -64.31 -51.25
N GLN A 192 93.18 -63.54 -50.65
CA GLN A 192 92.87 -62.52 -49.64
C GLN A 192 91.92 -61.45 -50.19
N VAL A 193 92.10 -60.99 -51.43
CA VAL A 193 91.17 -60.05 -52.08
C VAL A 193 89.77 -60.66 -52.17
N VAL A 194 89.63 -61.88 -52.70
CA VAL A 194 88.32 -62.56 -52.84
C VAL A 194 87.68 -62.86 -51.47
N GLU A 195 88.47 -63.18 -50.45
CA GLU A 195 87.99 -63.32 -49.06
C GLU A 195 87.44 -61.99 -48.52
N THR A 196 88.11 -60.86 -48.76
CA THR A 196 87.58 -59.55 -48.36
C THR A 196 86.35 -59.12 -49.16
N GLU A 197 86.30 -59.39 -50.47
CA GLU A 197 85.11 -59.14 -51.30
C GLU A 197 83.91 -59.94 -50.79
N LEU A 198 84.09 -61.24 -50.51
CA LEU A 198 83.05 -62.11 -49.96
C LEU A 198 82.55 -61.62 -48.60
N LEU A 199 83.44 -61.25 -47.68
CA LEU A 199 83.07 -60.68 -46.38
C LEU A 199 82.26 -59.39 -46.52
N THR A 200 82.63 -58.48 -47.43
CA THR A 200 81.82 -57.27 -47.67
C THR A 200 80.47 -57.60 -48.32
N ALA A 201 80.39 -58.59 -49.22
CA ALA A 201 79.13 -59.02 -49.83
C ALA A 201 78.19 -59.65 -48.80
N ASP A 202 78.71 -60.47 -47.87
CA ASP A 202 77.96 -61.02 -46.74
C ASP A 202 77.45 -59.91 -45.81
N MET A 203 78.29 -58.94 -45.43
CA MET A 203 77.87 -57.79 -44.63
C MET A 203 76.75 -56.97 -45.30
N HIS A 204 76.83 -56.73 -46.62
CA HIS A 204 75.77 -56.04 -47.36
C HIS A 204 74.47 -56.84 -47.43
N ARG A 205 74.55 -58.15 -47.68
CA ARG A 205 73.39 -59.05 -47.70
C ARG A 205 72.70 -59.09 -46.34
N ASP A 206 73.48 -59.17 -45.26
CA ASP A 206 72.94 -59.28 -43.92
C ASP A 206 72.38 -57.93 -43.45
N GLY A 207 72.99 -56.80 -43.82
CA GLY A 207 72.38 -55.47 -43.65
C GLY A 207 71.04 -55.32 -44.38
N LEU A 208 70.94 -55.82 -45.60
CA LEU A 208 69.67 -55.86 -46.34
C LEU A 208 68.63 -56.76 -45.65
N ARG A 209 69.02 -57.92 -45.11
CA ARG A 209 68.13 -58.81 -44.35
C ARG A 209 67.55 -58.12 -43.11
N HIS A 210 68.40 -57.48 -42.29
CA HIS A 210 67.94 -56.74 -41.11
C HIS A 210 66.99 -55.59 -41.50
N SER A 211 67.28 -54.87 -42.58
CA SER A 211 66.37 -53.82 -43.08
C SER A 211 65.04 -54.39 -43.55
N THR A 212 65.02 -55.54 -44.24
CA THR A 212 63.78 -56.20 -44.68
C THR A 212 62.94 -56.61 -43.49
N GLN A 213 63.54 -57.28 -42.49
CA GLN A 213 62.87 -57.72 -41.26
C GLN A 213 62.26 -56.53 -40.50
N HIS A 214 63.00 -55.43 -40.35
CA HIS A 214 62.47 -54.22 -39.69
C HIS A 214 61.26 -53.61 -40.42
N TYR A 215 61.23 -53.66 -41.76
CA TYR A 215 60.02 -53.25 -42.52
C TYR A 215 58.88 -54.26 -42.40
N GLU A 216 59.17 -55.55 -42.27
CA GLU A 216 58.23 -56.64 -42.04
C GLU A 216 57.50 -56.43 -40.69
N GLU A 217 58.26 -56.23 -39.61
CA GLU A 217 57.79 -55.90 -38.25
C GLU A 217 56.99 -54.58 -38.21
N PHE A 218 57.44 -53.55 -38.93
CA PHE A 218 56.74 -52.27 -39.00
C PHE A 218 55.36 -52.42 -39.68
N LEU A 219 55.29 -53.16 -40.79
CA LEU A 219 54.03 -53.45 -41.47
C LEU A 219 53.12 -54.36 -40.62
N GLU A 220 53.68 -55.17 -39.73
CA GLU A 220 52.93 -55.95 -38.75
C GLU A 220 52.26 -55.06 -37.70
N GLN A 221 53.04 -54.26 -36.98
CA GLN A 221 52.51 -53.28 -36.01
C GLN A 221 51.48 -52.33 -36.65
N LEU A 222 51.69 -51.91 -37.90
CA LEU A 222 50.75 -51.08 -38.64
C LEU A 222 49.48 -51.84 -39.06
N SER A 223 49.58 -53.13 -39.42
CA SER A 223 48.41 -53.98 -39.72
C SER A 223 47.53 -54.15 -38.49
N GLU A 224 48.12 -54.45 -37.33
CA GLU A 224 47.43 -54.56 -36.04
C GLU A 224 46.77 -53.23 -35.66
N THR A 225 47.53 -52.13 -35.69
CA THR A 225 47.04 -50.79 -35.33
C THR A 225 45.85 -50.35 -36.18
N MET A 226 45.82 -50.70 -37.47
CA MET A 226 44.71 -50.39 -38.37
C MET A 226 43.61 -51.46 -38.39
N MET A 227 43.77 -52.54 -37.61
CA MET A 227 42.91 -53.71 -37.56
C MET A 227 42.63 -54.27 -38.97
N VAL A 228 43.71 -54.58 -39.70
CA VAL A 228 43.68 -55.33 -40.96
C VAL A 228 43.60 -56.82 -40.63
N ASP A 229 42.79 -57.57 -41.38
CA ASP A 229 42.52 -59.00 -41.09
C ASP A 229 43.79 -59.85 -41.07
N SER A 230 43.86 -60.85 -40.18
CA SER A 230 45.06 -61.69 -39.97
C SER A 230 45.55 -62.42 -41.22
N ILE A 231 44.68 -62.68 -42.19
CA ILE A 231 45.05 -63.25 -43.51
C ILE A 231 46.07 -62.36 -44.26
N ALA A 232 46.18 -61.07 -43.91
CA ALA A 232 47.18 -60.15 -44.45
C ALA A 232 48.59 -60.33 -43.86
N LEU A 233 48.78 -61.18 -42.84
CA LEU A 233 50.09 -61.60 -42.34
C LEU A 233 50.79 -62.53 -43.34
N ASP A 234 50.03 -63.46 -43.94
CA ASP A 234 50.51 -64.44 -44.93
C ASP A 234 50.72 -63.83 -46.34
N LEU A 235 50.44 -62.53 -46.52
CA LEU A 235 50.58 -61.82 -47.79
C LEU A 235 51.89 -61.04 -47.87
N GLY A 236 52.64 -61.26 -48.95
CA GLY A 236 53.88 -60.53 -49.22
C GLY A 236 53.69 -59.00 -49.27
N PHE A 237 54.74 -58.28 -48.84
CA PHE A 237 54.86 -56.82 -48.67
C PHE A 237 53.89 -55.97 -49.51
N ASP A 238 53.97 -56.06 -50.84
CA ASP A 238 53.19 -55.22 -51.76
C ASP A 238 51.67 -55.33 -51.60
N MET A 239 51.18 -56.53 -51.24
CA MET A 239 49.74 -56.78 -51.06
C MET A 239 49.30 -56.37 -49.67
N ARG A 240 50.12 -56.64 -48.65
CA ARG A 240 49.93 -56.15 -47.28
C ARG A 240 49.83 -54.61 -47.23
N LEU A 241 50.75 -53.92 -47.91
CA LEU A 241 50.75 -52.46 -48.02
C LEU A 241 49.49 -51.90 -48.70
N LYS A 242 49.00 -52.54 -49.78
CA LYS A 242 47.75 -52.15 -50.46
C LYS A 242 46.52 -52.34 -49.57
N LEU A 243 46.48 -53.39 -48.74
CA LEU A 243 45.40 -53.61 -47.77
C LEU A 243 45.42 -52.55 -46.65
N ILE A 244 46.60 -52.21 -46.11
CA ILE A 244 46.79 -51.12 -45.14
C ILE A 244 46.30 -49.78 -45.72
N LEU A 245 46.69 -49.43 -46.95
CA LEU A 245 46.24 -48.20 -47.62
C LEU A 245 44.73 -48.17 -47.87
N SER A 246 44.15 -49.27 -48.36
CA SER A 246 42.69 -49.41 -48.52
C SER A 246 41.96 -49.26 -47.19
N ARG A 247 42.50 -49.84 -46.11
CA ARG A 247 41.97 -49.71 -44.75
C ARG A 247 42.04 -48.27 -44.23
N ALA A 248 43.16 -47.57 -44.46
CA ALA A 248 43.33 -46.16 -44.12
C ALA A 248 42.26 -45.28 -44.79
N GLU A 249 42.06 -45.46 -46.10
CA GLU A 249 41.01 -44.76 -46.85
C GLU A 249 39.61 -45.07 -46.31
N GLN A 250 39.30 -46.33 -45.99
CA GLN A 250 38.01 -46.73 -45.45
C GLN A 250 37.74 -46.08 -44.07
N LEU A 251 38.75 -46.04 -43.19
CA LEU A 251 38.62 -45.41 -41.89
C LEU A 251 38.43 -43.89 -42.02
N ALA A 252 39.20 -43.21 -42.88
CA ALA A 252 39.04 -41.79 -43.15
C ALA A 252 37.65 -41.45 -43.74
N LYS A 253 37.12 -42.30 -44.64
CA LYS A 253 35.77 -42.15 -45.21
C LYS A 253 34.67 -42.33 -44.14
N LYS A 254 34.81 -43.31 -43.24
CA LYS A 254 33.88 -43.55 -42.12
C LYS A 254 33.89 -42.38 -41.12
N GLU A 255 35.06 -41.90 -40.72
CA GLU A 255 35.20 -40.75 -39.81
C GLU A 255 34.62 -39.48 -40.45
N GLY A 256 34.89 -39.24 -41.73
CA GLY A 256 34.29 -38.14 -42.48
C GLY A 256 32.76 -38.18 -42.52
N THR A 257 32.15 -39.36 -42.70
CA THR A 257 30.69 -39.51 -42.63
C THR A 257 30.14 -39.30 -41.22
N ALA A 258 30.76 -39.88 -40.18
CA ALA A 258 30.34 -39.71 -38.79
C ALA A 258 30.44 -38.24 -38.34
N LEU A 259 31.48 -37.52 -38.77
CA LEU A 259 31.65 -36.09 -38.50
C LEU A 259 30.54 -35.24 -39.17
N VAL A 260 30.14 -35.56 -40.41
CA VAL A 260 29.04 -34.88 -41.11
C VAL A 260 27.69 -35.17 -40.44
N GLU A 261 27.43 -36.42 -40.06
CA GLU A 261 26.23 -36.82 -39.32
C GLU A 261 26.15 -36.10 -37.96
N SER A 262 27.22 -36.15 -37.18
CA SER A 262 27.36 -35.44 -35.90
C SER A 262 27.09 -33.94 -36.04
N LYS A 263 27.73 -33.28 -37.01
CA LYS A 263 27.51 -31.86 -37.33
C LYS A 263 26.06 -31.57 -37.71
N SER A 264 25.40 -32.46 -38.47
CA SER A 264 23.98 -32.32 -38.82
C SER A 264 23.06 -32.44 -37.59
N LEU A 265 23.39 -33.35 -36.67
CA LEU A 265 22.69 -33.53 -35.39
C LEU A 265 22.87 -32.31 -34.50
N THR A 266 24.09 -31.74 -34.40
CA THR A 266 24.35 -30.49 -33.69
C THR A 266 23.47 -29.34 -34.22
N TYR A 267 23.41 -29.13 -35.54
CA TYR A 267 22.52 -28.12 -36.13
C TYR A 267 21.02 -28.42 -35.96
N SER A 268 20.63 -29.69 -35.85
CA SER A 268 19.25 -30.09 -35.53
C SER A 268 18.90 -29.73 -34.07
N LEU A 269 19.78 -30.08 -33.12
CA LEU A 269 19.64 -29.77 -31.70
C LEU A 269 19.70 -28.26 -31.43
N GLN A 270 20.60 -27.53 -32.09
CA GLN A 270 20.71 -26.07 -31.96
C GLN A 270 19.42 -25.35 -32.44
N ARG A 271 18.79 -25.83 -33.52
CA ARG A 271 17.49 -25.32 -33.97
C ARG A 271 16.36 -25.63 -32.99
N LYS A 272 16.32 -26.86 -32.43
CA LYS A 272 15.36 -27.24 -31.38
C LYS A 272 15.52 -26.38 -30.13
N LEU A 273 16.76 -26.17 -29.66
CA LEU A 273 17.09 -25.33 -28.51
C LEU A 273 16.64 -23.88 -28.73
N LYS A 274 16.90 -23.30 -29.92
CA LYS A 274 16.41 -21.96 -30.25
C LYS A 274 14.88 -21.90 -30.21
N SER A 275 14.18 -22.82 -30.87
CA SER A 275 12.72 -22.86 -30.86
C SER A 275 12.13 -23.02 -29.45
N GLN A 276 12.78 -23.79 -28.56
CA GLN A 276 12.38 -23.90 -27.16
C GLN A 276 12.64 -22.61 -26.38
N LYS A 277 13.76 -21.91 -26.63
CA LYS A 277 14.06 -20.60 -26.02
C LYS A 277 13.03 -19.55 -26.45
N ASP A 278 12.76 -19.42 -27.74
CA ASP A 278 11.77 -18.50 -28.30
C ASP A 278 10.36 -18.76 -27.71
N HIS A 279 10.00 -20.03 -27.49
CA HIS A 279 8.75 -20.44 -26.84
C HIS A 279 8.70 -20.12 -25.34
N LEU A 280 9.82 -20.25 -24.62
CA LEU A 280 9.94 -19.86 -23.21
C LEU A 280 9.87 -18.34 -23.04
N GLU A 281 10.49 -17.57 -23.93
CA GLU A 281 10.41 -16.10 -23.94
C GLU A 281 8.96 -15.63 -24.19
N SER A 282 8.27 -16.22 -25.16
CA SER A 282 6.84 -15.97 -25.40
C SER A 282 5.96 -16.27 -24.17
N LYS A 283 6.18 -17.41 -23.49
CA LYS A 283 5.50 -17.73 -22.22
C LYS A 283 5.87 -16.77 -21.10
N GLY A 284 7.11 -16.30 -21.04
CA GLY A 284 7.57 -15.29 -20.09
C GLY A 284 6.82 -13.96 -20.24
N LEU A 285 6.66 -13.47 -21.48
CA LEU A 285 5.88 -12.28 -21.79
C LEU A 285 4.40 -12.44 -21.43
N HIS A 286 3.80 -13.61 -21.71
CA HIS A 286 2.42 -13.89 -21.29
C HIS A 286 2.24 -13.88 -19.77
N LEU A 287 3.19 -14.47 -19.02
CA LEU A 287 3.19 -14.43 -17.56
C LEU A 287 3.38 -13.02 -17.00
N GLN A 288 4.18 -12.16 -17.64
CA GLN A 288 4.29 -10.74 -17.28
C GLN A 288 2.97 -9.99 -17.51
N LEU A 289 2.30 -10.23 -18.64
CA LEU A 289 1.00 -9.64 -18.95
C LEU A 289 -0.09 -10.05 -17.94
N LEU A 290 -0.15 -11.34 -17.59
CA LEU A 290 -1.06 -11.84 -16.56
C LEU A 290 -0.78 -11.24 -15.18
N ARG A 291 0.50 -11.17 -14.77
CA ARG A 291 0.89 -10.53 -13.49
C ARG A 291 0.49 -9.06 -13.44
N LYS A 292 0.70 -8.31 -14.53
CA LYS A 292 0.20 -6.93 -14.62
C LYS A 292 -1.32 -6.89 -14.48
N LYS A 293 -2.05 -7.72 -15.23
CA LYS A 293 -3.52 -7.70 -15.18
C LYS A 293 -4.09 -8.07 -13.80
N VAL A 294 -3.39 -8.91 -13.03
CA VAL A 294 -3.72 -9.17 -11.62
C VAL A 294 -3.49 -7.92 -10.75
N SER A 295 -2.37 -7.20 -10.90
CA SER A 295 -2.14 -5.92 -10.20
C SER A 295 -3.23 -4.90 -10.53
N ASP A 296 -3.53 -4.70 -11.82
CA ASP A 296 -4.56 -3.77 -12.29
C ASP A 296 -5.94 -4.09 -11.62
N LEU A 297 -6.29 -5.38 -11.48
CA LEU A 297 -7.54 -5.84 -10.86
C LEU A 297 -7.52 -5.74 -9.33
N GLU A 298 -6.37 -5.94 -8.67
CA GLU A 298 -6.23 -5.70 -7.24
C GLU A 298 -6.35 -4.22 -6.89
N GLU A 299 -5.75 -3.34 -7.69
CA GLU A 299 -5.87 -1.89 -7.56
C GLU A 299 -7.32 -1.44 -7.78
N GLU A 300 -7.97 -1.92 -8.84
CA GLU A 300 -9.40 -1.65 -9.08
C GLU A 300 -10.28 -2.13 -7.92
N ARG A 301 -10.01 -3.32 -7.35
CA ARG A 301 -10.70 -3.83 -6.16
C ARG A 301 -10.51 -2.91 -4.96
N ARG A 302 -9.27 -2.45 -4.69
CA ARG A 302 -8.97 -1.53 -3.57
C ARG A 302 -9.71 -0.20 -3.73
N CYS A 303 -9.74 0.37 -4.94
CA CYS A 303 -10.51 1.58 -5.27
C CYS A 303 -12.02 1.37 -5.07
N ARG A 304 -12.59 0.27 -5.59
CA ARG A 304 -14.01 -0.07 -5.41
C ARG A 304 -14.39 -0.22 -3.93
N SER A 305 -13.54 -0.83 -3.11
CA SER A 305 -13.73 -0.92 -1.65
C SER A 305 -13.69 0.43 -0.96
N SER A 306 -12.74 1.31 -1.32
CA SER A 306 -12.66 2.68 -0.77
C SER A 306 -13.90 3.52 -1.10
N LEU A 307 -14.38 3.46 -2.36
CA LEU A 307 -15.61 4.13 -2.80
C LEU A 307 -16.86 3.59 -2.09
N ALA A 308 -16.90 2.31 -1.73
CA ALA A 308 -18.00 1.74 -0.96
C ALA A 308 -18.07 2.35 0.46
N VAL A 309 -16.94 2.44 1.17
CA VAL A 309 -16.86 3.07 2.50
C VAL A 309 -17.29 4.54 2.42
N GLN A 310 -16.76 5.31 1.47
CA GLN A 310 -17.14 6.72 1.29
C GLN A 310 -18.64 6.92 1.02
N ARG A 311 -19.28 6.00 0.27
CA ARG A 311 -20.73 6.03 0.02
C ARG A 311 -21.51 5.76 1.31
N ASP A 312 -21.07 4.80 2.12
CA ASP A 312 -21.76 4.38 3.33
C ASP A 312 -21.62 5.45 4.44
N ASP A 313 -20.47 6.13 4.53
CA ASP A 313 -20.27 7.34 5.33
C ASP A 313 -21.19 8.50 4.87
N ALA A 314 -21.28 8.76 3.56
CA ALA A 314 -22.17 9.77 3.01
C ALA A 314 -23.66 9.46 3.28
N HIS A 315 -24.05 8.18 3.21
CA HIS A 315 -25.40 7.74 3.60
C HIS A 315 -25.64 7.89 5.11
N LEU A 316 -24.63 7.70 5.96
CA LEU A 316 -24.73 7.92 7.39
C LEU A 316 -24.93 9.40 7.72
N GLU A 317 -24.18 10.32 7.09
CA GLU A 317 -24.39 11.76 7.24
C GLU A 317 -25.72 12.23 6.67
N ALA A 318 -26.15 11.73 5.50
CA ALA A 318 -27.49 12.02 4.97
C ALA A 318 -28.60 11.61 5.96
N ARG A 319 -28.48 10.43 6.60
CA ARG A 319 -29.40 9.96 7.65
C ARG A 319 -29.33 10.80 8.95
N LYS A 320 -28.18 11.38 9.30
CA LYS A 320 -28.05 12.31 10.44
C LYS A 320 -28.71 13.66 10.12
N LEU A 321 -28.49 14.19 8.92
CA LEU A 321 -29.10 15.44 8.44
C LEU A 321 -30.62 15.31 8.30
N GLN A 322 -31.12 14.18 7.77
CA GLN A 322 -32.56 13.91 7.69
C GLN A 322 -33.21 13.97 9.08
N ARG A 323 -32.66 13.27 10.09
CA ARG A 323 -33.19 13.32 11.47
C ARG A 323 -33.19 14.73 12.07
N ARG A 324 -32.19 15.56 11.75
CA ARG A 324 -32.15 16.98 12.14
C ARG A 324 -33.26 17.78 11.45
N LEU A 325 -33.49 17.56 10.16
CA LEU A 325 -34.57 18.20 9.40
C LEU A 325 -35.95 17.79 9.93
N GLU A 326 -36.17 16.50 10.23
CA GLU A 326 -37.41 15.99 10.82
C GLU A 326 -37.70 16.63 12.19
N ARG A 327 -36.67 16.76 13.05
CA ARG A 327 -36.77 17.43 14.35
C ARG A 327 -37.12 18.92 14.19
N LEU A 328 -36.39 19.64 13.34
CA LEU A 328 -36.63 21.06 13.03
C LEU A 328 -38.01 21.30 12.39
N GLN A 329 -38.50 20.37 11.56
CA GLN A 329 -39.87 20.41 11.04
C GLN A 329 -40.92 20.18 12.15
N GLY A 330 -40.63 19.33 13.14
CA GLY A 330 -41.46 19.15 14.33
C GLY A 330 -41.54 20.44 15.16
N GLU A 331 -40.39 21.05 15.46
CA GLU A 331 -40.28 22.34 16.15
C GLU A 331 -41.03 23.46 15.39
N LEU A 332 -40.90 23.51 14.06
CA LEU A 332 -41.62 24.45 13.19
C LEU A 332 -43.14 24.20 13.16
N LYS A 333 -43.59 22.94 13.22
CA LYS A 333 -45.02 22.59 13.31
C LYS A 333 -45.60 22.98 14.68
N ALA A 334 -44.86 22.77 15.76
CA ALA A 334 -45.27 23.15 17.11
C ALA A 334 -45.37 24.67 17.28
N THR A 335 -44.34 25.42 16.87
CA THR A 335 -44.35 26.90 16.90
C THR A 335 -45.44 27.49 16.01
N ARG A 336 -45.71 26.90 14.82
CA ARG A 336 -46.88 27.30 14.00
C ARG A 336 -48.22 27.07 14.70
N LYS A 337 -48.43 25.92 15.36
CA LYS A 337 -49.65 25.65 16.15
C LYS A 337 -49.84 26.68 17.26
N SER A 338 -48.80 26.93 18.05
CA SER A 338 -48.82 27.97 19.10
C SER A 338 -49.10 29.37 18.52
N ASN A 339 -48.52 29.71 17.35
CA ASN A 339 -48.81 30.98 16.70
C ASN A 339 -50.28 31.11 16.22
N THR A 340 -50.89 30.02 15.73
CA THR A 340 -52.33 30.01 15.39
C THR A 340 -53.23 30.06 16.61
N GLU A 341 -52.84 29.42 17.71
CA GLU A 341 -53.56 29.46 18.99
C GLU A 341 -53.52 30.86 19.61
N LEU A 342 -52.33 31.48 19.68
CA LEU A 342 -52.17 32.87 20.13
C LEU A 342 -52.94 33.86 19.24
N LYS A 343 -53.06 33.61 17.93
CA LYS A 343 -53.91 34.41 17.03
C LYS A 343 -55.40 34.25 17.32
N ALA A 344 -55.87 33.03 17.65
CA ALA A 344 -57.25 32.78 18.04
C ALA A 344 -57.58 33.38 19.42
N GLN A 345 -56.65 33.30 20.37
CA GLN A 345 -56.75 33.99 21.66
C GLN A 345 -56.80 35.51 21.46
N LEU A 346 -55.99 36.07 20.56
CA LEU A 346 -56.00 37.50 20.22
C LEU A 346 -57.30 37.94 19.53
N SER A 347 -57.85 37.16 18.59
CA SER A 347 -59.13 37.49 17.97
C SER A 347 -60.27 37.43 18.98
N HIS A 348 -60.32 36.39 19.82
CA HIS A 348 -61.30 36.29 20.91
C HIS A 348 -61.16 37.44 21.92
N THR A 349 -59.93 37.85 22.26
CA THR A 349 -59.68 39.02 23.11
C THR A 349 -60.19 40.31 22.46
N ASN A 350 -60.06 40.46 21.14
CA ASN A 350 -60.61 41.60 20.41
C ASN A 350 -62.16 41.56 20.35
N GLU A 351 -62.78 40.39 20.20
CA GLU A 351 -64.24 40.23 20.29
C GLU A 351 -64.77 40.59 21.68
N LEU A 352 -64.10 40.14 22.75
CA LEU A 352 -64.44 40.51 24.12
C LEU A 352 -64.28 42.02 24.34
N LYS A 353 -63.20 42.62 23.82
CA LYS A 353 -62.97 44.07 23.88
C LYS A 353 -64.07 44.84 23.14
N LEU A 354 -64.51 44.39 21.96
CA LEU A 354 -65.62 44.98 21.22
C LEU A 354 -66.92 44.90 22.04
N LYS A 355 -67.26 43.72 22.58
CA LYS A 355 -68.45 43.54 23.44
C LYS A 355 -68.42 44.43 24.69
N VAL A 356 -67.25 44.61 25.32
CA VAL A 356 -67.07 45.53 26.45
C VAL A 356 -67.24 47.00 26.01
N MET A 357 -66.78 47.37 24.81
CA MET A 357 -67.03 48.71 24.26
C MET A 357 -68.51 48.94 23.91
N GLU A 358 -69.20 47.97 23.32
CA GLU A 358 -70.64 48.00 23.03
C GLU A 358 -71.46 48.11 24.32
N GLN A 359 -71.13 47.31 25.34
CA GLN A 359 -71.74 47.40 26.68
C GLN A 359 -71.48 48.76 27.32
N SER A 360 -70.27 49.30 27.20
CA SER A 360 -69.93 50.63 27.72
C SER A 360 -70.68 51.76 27.00
N GLN A 361 -70.84 51.68 25.68
CA GLN A 361 -71.66 52.60 24.90
C GLN A 361 -73.15 52.52 25.28
N SER A 362 -73.69 51.29 25.40
CA SER A 362 -75.08 51.06 25.83
C SER A 362 -75.32 51.59 27.25
N ALA A 363 -74.40 51.36 28.19
CA ALA A 363 -74.44 51.93 29.54
C ALA A 363 -74.35 53.47 29.53
N GLN A 364 -73.55 54.06 28.62
CA GLN A 364 -73.46 55.51 28.46
C GLN A 364 -74.74 56.11 27.84
N GLU A 365 -75.39 55.41 26.91
CA GLU A 365 -76.72 55.79 26.40
C GLU A 365 -77.80 55.67 27.47
N GLN A 366 -77.83 54.56 28.22
CA GLN A 366 -78.75 54.39 29.34
C GLN A 366 -78.55 55.50 30.39
N ARG A 367 -77.29 55.87 30.67
CA ARG A 367 -76.98 57.00 31.55
C ARG A 367 -77.54 58.33 31.01
N LYS A 368 -77.28 58.67 29.74
CA LYS A 368 -77.90 59.86 29.11
C LYS A 368 -79.43 59.85 29.18
N ARG A 369 -80.08 58.69 29.03
CA ARG A 369 -81.54 58.54 29.17
C ARG A 369 -82.00 58.69 30.62
N LEU A 370 -81.21 58.23 31.60
CA LEU A 370 -81.46 58.47 33.03
C LEU A 370 -81.26 59.95 33.40
N ASP A 371 -80.26 60.62 32.84
CA ASP A 371 -80.00 62.05 33.04
C ASP A 371 -81.20 62.86 32.49
N LEU A 372 -81.66 62.59 31.26
CA LEU A 372 -82.87 63.18 30.67
C LEU A 372 -84.16 62.85 31.46
N LEU A 373 -84.27 61.62 32.01
CA LEU A 373 -85.38 61.26 32.89
C LEU A 373 -85.33 61.99 34.25
N ALA A 374 -84.13 62.31 34.76
CA ALA A 374 -83.96 63.10 35.97
C ALA A 374 -84.33 64.58 35.73
N GLU A 375 -83.94 65.15 34.57
CA GLU A 375 -84.38 66.49 34.13
C GLU A 375 -85.91 66.55 33.97
N ALA A 376 -86.50 65.59 33.25
CA ALA A 376 -87.95 65.50 33.09
C ALA A 376 -88.67 65.29 34.43
N LYS A 377 -88.12 64.46 35.33
CA LYS A 377 -88.63 64.27 36.69
C LYS A 377 -88.56 65.57 37.49
N ALA A 378 -87.49 66.35 37.40
CA ALA A 378 -87.35 67.62 38.10
C ALA A 378 -88.40 68.65 37.64
N GLU A 379 -88.68 68.74 36.34
CA GLU A 379 -89.78 69.59 35.83
C GLU A 379 -91.17 69.04 36.20
N VAL A 380 -91.36 67.73 36.29
CA VAL A 380 -92.59 67.11 36.83
C VAL A 380 -92.75 67.39 38.32
N GLU A 381 -91.69 67.34 39.12
CA GLU A 381 -91.73 67.67 40.56
C GLU A 381 -91.98 69.17 40.79
N LYS A 382 -91.40 70.03 39.96
CA LYS A 382 -91.61 71.49 39.96
C LYS A 382 -93.05 71.86 39.56
N THR A 383 -93.59 71.23 38.51
CA THR A 383 -95.00 71.42 38.12
C THR A 383 -95.97 70.82 39.15
N LEU A 384 -95.70 69.62 39.67
CA LEU A 384 -96.48 69.02 40.78
C LEU A 384 -96.45 69.88 42.04
N GLY A 385 -95.33 70.51 42.38
CA GLY A 385 -95.23 71.48 43.45
C GLY A 385 -96.14 72.69 43.22
N SER A 386 -96.16 73.23 42.00
CA SER A 386 -97.07 74.33 41.63
C SER A 386 -98.54 73.92 41.63
N VAL A 387 -98.88 72.69 41.23
CA VAL A 387 -100.25 72.16 41.29
C VAL A 387 -100.66 71.93 42.74
N SER A 388 -99.74 71.46 43.60
CA SER A 388 -99.99 71.24 45.03
C SER A 388 -100.21 72.54 45.79
N SER A 389 -99.47 73.62 45.48
CA SER A 389 -99.74 74.94 46.10
C SER A 389 -101.07 75.54 45.64
N ASN A 390 -101.45 75.35 44.38
CA ASN A 390 -102.76 75.72 43.86
C ASN A 390 -103.92 74.90 44.47
N LEU A 391 -103.71 73.60 44.72
CA LEU A 391 -104.70 72.76 45.41
C LEU A 391 -104.83 73.16 46.88
N ARG A 392 -103.73 73.48 47.58
CA ARG A 392 -103.75 73.91 48.98
C ARG A 392 -104.55 75.21 49.17
N SER A 393 -104.32 76.22 48.32
CA SER A 393 -105.10 77.47 48.37
C SER A 393 -106.57 77.30 47.98
N ARG A 394 -106.91 76.24 47.22
CA ARG A 394 -108.29 75.86 46.92
C ARG A 394 -108.95 75.09 48.08
N GLU A 395 -108.20 74.28 48.82
CA GLU A 395 -108.67 73.63 50.03
C GLU A 395 -108.97 74.66 51.14
N GLU A 396 -108.09 75.65 51.31
CA GLU A 396 -108.29 76.75 52.28
C GLU A 396 -109.58 77.53 51.99
N LYS A 397 -109.88 77.85 50.72
CA LYS A 397 -111.19 78.41 50.33
C LYS A 397 -112.36 77.48 50.66
N SER A 398 -112.24 76.19 50.34
CA SER A 398 -113.30 75.21 50.64
C SER A 398 -113.59 75.06 52.14
N ARG A 399 -112.59 75.27 53.00
CA ARG A 399 -112.77 75.28 54.47
C ARG A 399 -113.46 76.55 54.96
N GLU A 400 -113.27 77.67 54.27
CA GLU A 400 -113.95 78.93 54.55
C GLU A 400 -115.43 78.88 54.16
N ASP A 401 -115.74 78.37 52.96
CA ASP A 401 -117.11 78.12 52.49
C ASP A 401 -117.86 77.16 53.44
N GLN A 402 -117.16 76.15 53.97
CA GLN A 402 -117.73 75.15 54.88
C GLN A 402 -118.04 75.71 56.29
N ARG A 403 -117.40 76.82 56.70
CA ARG A 403 -117.78 77.56 57.92
C ARG A 403 -119.09 78.31 57.73
N GLN A 404 -119.22 79.04 56.61
CA GLN A 404 -120.42 79.83 56.29
C GLN A 404 -121.69 78.97 56.18
N LEU A 405 -121.56 77.71 55.73
CA LEU A 405 -122.65 76.73 55.72
C LEU A 405 -123.08 76.23 57.11
N GLY A 406 -122.28 76.43 58.15
CA GLY A 406 -122.64 76.16 59.56
C GLY A 406 -123.63 77.20 60.08
N ASP A 407 -123.28 78.48 59.97
CA ASP A 407 -124.05 79.60 60.51
C ASP A 407 -125.45 79.72 59.89
N LEU A 408 -125.55 79.44 58.57
CA LEU A 408 -126.82 79.38 57.86
C LEU A 408 -127.74 78.24 58.35
N ARG A 409 -127.18 77.08 58.71
CA ARG A 409 -127.96 75.95 59.24
C ARG A 409 -128.51 76.22 60.64
N GLN A 410 -127.71 76.87 61.50
CA GLN A 410 -128.15 77.22 62.85
C GLN A 410 -129.29 78.24 62.83
N SER A 411 -129.27 79.15 61.85
CA SER A 411 -130.34 80.15 61.62
C SER A 411 -131.66 79.52 61.15
N LEU A 412 -131.61 78.46 60.34
CA LEU A 412 -132.81 77.80 59.80
C LEU A 412 -133.61 77.06 60.91
N ALA A 413 -132.92 76.45 61.87
CA ALA A 413 -133.54 75.76 63.01
C ALA A 413 -134.40 76.72 63.84
N GLN A 414 -133.88 77.90 64.17
CA GLN A 414 -134.57 78.92 64.98
C GLN A 414 -135.83 79.49 64.31
N LEU A 415 -135.95 79.41 62.98
CA LEU A 415 -137.19 79.74 62.27
C LEU A 415 -138.21 78.60 62.32
N SER A 416 -137.73 77.35 62.25
CA SER A 416 -138.56 76.14 62.16
C SER A 416 -139.34 75.86 63.45
N ASP A 417 -138.73 76.11 64.61
CA ASP A 417 -139.42 75.95 65.90
C ASP A 417 -140.42 77.07 66.16
N ARG A 418 -140.13 78.28 65.68
CA ARG A 418 -141.00 79.47 65.81
C ARG A 418 -142.25 79.41 64.92
N GLU A 419 -142.18 78.70 63.79
CA GLU A 419 -143.34 78.35 62.96
C GLU A 419 -144.28 77.38 63.68
N ARG A 420 -143.71 76.43 64.45
CA ARG A 420 -144.48 75.42 65.22
C ARG A 420 -145.30 76.06 66.34
N GLU A 421 -144.70 76.98 67.11
CA GLU A 421 -145.41 77.76 68.15
C GLU A 421 -146.61 78.55 67.59
N LEU A 422 -146.47 79.13 66.39
CA LEU A 422 -147.54 79.89 65.73
C LEU A 422 -148.69 79.00 65.21
N LEU A 423 -148.39 77.77 64.78
CA LEU A 423 -149.40 76.79 64.38
C LEU A 423 -150.20 76.28 65.59
N ASP A 424 -149.54 75.99 66.71
CA ASP A 424 -150.20 75.57 67.95
C ASP A 424 -151.06 76.70 68.53
N PHE A 425 -150.58 77.95 68.50
CA PHE A 425 -151.35 79.13 68.92
C PHE A 425 -152.64 79.31 68.08
N ARG A 426 -152.54 79.15 66.75
CA ARG A 426 -153.71 79.16 65.85
C ARG A 426 -154.71 78.04 66.18
N MET A 427 -154.21 76.85 66.50
CA MET A 427 -155.06 75.69 66.84
C MET A 427 -155.83 75.91 68.16
N VAL A 428 -155.17 76.43 69.20
CA VAL A 428 -155.80 76.75 70.49
C VAL A 428 -156.86 77.85 70.35
N ILE A 429 -156.58 78.93 69.62
CA ILE A 429 -157.57 79.99 69.37
C ILE A 429 -158.79 79.47 68.60
N SER A 430 -158.58 78.58 67.62
CA SER A 430 -159.69 77.99 66.85
C SER A 430 -160.63 77.16 67.74
N GLN A 431 -160.06 76.36 68.64
CA GLN A 431 -160.83 75.59 69.63
C GLN A 431 -161.56 76.49 70.63
N MET A 432 -160.92 77.54 71.14
CA MET A 432 -161.53 78.49 72.09
C MET A 432 -162.69 79.31 71.49
N LEU A 433 -162.74 79.48 70.16
CA LEU A 433 -163.80 80.19 69.45
C LEU A 433 -164.96 79.28 68.98
N GLY A 434 -164.92 77.98 69.31
CA GLY A 434 -166.00 77.04 68.96
C GLY A 434 -166.11 76.69 67.47
N LEU A 435 -165.04 76.90 66.70
CA LEU A 435 -164.98 76.57 65.27
C LEU A 435 -164.36 75.17 65.08
N ASP A 436 -164.93 74.35 64.18
CA ASP A 436 -164.44 72.99 63.93
C ASP A 436 -163.02 73.02 63.33
N ALA A 437 -162.07 72.46 64.06
CA ALA A 437 -160.64 72.62 63.83
C ALA A 437 -160.07 71.76 62.67
N THR A 438 -160.92 71.16 61.84
CA THR A 438 -160.51 70.17 60.81
C THR A 438 -160.59 70.66 59.36
N ALA A 439 -161.11 71.86 59.08
CA ALA A 439 -161.25 72.41 57.73
C ALA A 439 -160.19 73.51 57.39
N PRO A 440 -159.27 73.30 56.44
CA PRO A 440 -158.17 74.23 56.17
C PRO A 440 -158.54 75.38 55.21
N ALA A 441 -159.62 76.13 55.49
CA ALA A 441 -160.16 77.13 54.56
C ALA A 441 -160.72 78.43 55.22
N LEU A 442 -160.19 78.84 56.39
CA LEU A 442 -160.50 80.16 56.97
C LEU A 442 -159.27 81.09 56.94
N PRO A 443 -159.38 82.31 56.36
CA PRO A 443 -158.34 83.34 56.45
C PRO A 443 -158.25 83.96 57.86
N ASN A 444 -157.04 84.34 58.27
CA ASN A 444 -156.78 84.88 59.62
C ASN A 444 -157.61 86.13 59.98
N TYR A 445 -158.08 86.92 59.01
CA TYR A 445 -158.89 88.12 59.30
C TYR A 445 -160.27 87.80 59.89
N GLU A 446 -160.82 86.60 59.67
CA GLU A 446 -162.15 86.24 60.21
C GLU A 446 -162.07 85.86 61.68
N ILE A 447 -160.99 85.15 62.06
CA ILE A 447 -160.64 84.90 63.46
C ILE A 447 -160.43 86.22 64.21
N ILE A 448 -159.73 87.19 63.57
CA ILE A 448 -159.54 88.54 64.13
C ILE A 448 -160.88 89.27 64.29
N LYS A 449 -161.76 89.29 63.29
CA LYS A 449 -163.09 89.92 63.41
C LYS A 449 -163.96 89.30 64.50
N LEU A 450 -163.87 87.98 64.72
CA LEU A 450 -164.62 87.31 65.78
C LEU A 450 -164.09 87.69 67.16
N LEU A 451 -162.76 87.76 67.32
CA LEU A 451 -162.11 88.27 68.53
C LEU A 451 -162.44 89.76 68.79
N GLU A 452 -162.41 90.61 67.76
CA GLU A 452 -162.83 92.02 67.84
C GLU A 452 -164.28 92.15 68.30
N THR A 453 -165.18 91.29 67.81
CA THR A 453 -166.60 91.31 68.21
C THR A 453 -166.77 90.94 69.69
N ILE A 454 -166.06 89.90 70.16
CA ILE A 454 -166.08 89.47 71.57
C ILE A 454 -165.50 90.56 72.49
N LEU A 455 -164.41 91.22 72.07
CA LEU A 455 -163.73 92.29 72.82
C LEU A 455 -164.60 93.55 73.02
N HIS A 456 -165.59 93.80 72.16
CA HIS A 456 -166.49 94.96 72.31
C HIS A 456 -167.69 94.70 73.24
N THR A 457 -168.09 93.44 73.44
CA THR A 457 -169.30 93.10 74.21
C THR A 457 -169.11 92.97 75.73
N HIS A 458 -167.88 92.86 76.23
CA HIS A 458 -167.63 92.69 77.68
C HIS A 458 -167.03 93.94 78.33
N HIS A 459 -167.86 94.97 78.48
CA HIS A 459 -167.58 96.12 79.34
C HIS A 459 -167.69 95.75 80.85
N HIS A 460 -167.04 96.56 81.69
CA HIS A 460 -167.12 96.62 83.17
C HIS A 460 -166.31 95.62 84.05
N HIS A 461 -165.81 96.14 85.18
CA HIS A 461 -165.13 95.50 86.34
C HIS A 461 -163.86 94.65 86.04
N HIS A 462 -162.61 95.11 86.21
CA HIS A 462 -161.96 95.87 87.31
C HIS A 462 -160.69 96.57 86.76
N HIS A 463 -160.25 97.76 87.18
CA HIS A 463 -159.83 98.25 88.51
C HIS A 463 -158.49 97.72 89.05
N LEU A 464 -157.56 98.67 89.27
CA LEU A 464 -156.60 98.76 90.38
C LEU A 464 -155.68 97.57 90.67
N HIS A 465 -154.41 97.64 90.21
CA HIS A 465 -153.19 97.81 91.02
C HIS A 465 -151.94 97.57 90.15
N HIS A 466 -151.11 98.60 89.94
CA HIS A 466 -149.84 98.89 90.65
C HIS A 466 -148.63 98.04 90.17
N HIS A 467 -147.56 98.67 89.66
CA HIS A 467 -146.41 99.24 90.41
C HIS A 467 -145.47 98.08 90.84
N VAL A 468 -144.24 97.93 90.34
CA VAL A 468 -143.00 98.73 90.54
C VAL A 468 -142.02 98.27 89.43
N ASN A 469 -141.29 99.10 88.66
CA ASN A 469 -140.37 100.21 88.98
C ASN A 469 -139.02 99.80 89.64
N THR A 470 -138.21 98.98 88.96
CA THR A 470 -136.78 98.81 89.30
C THR A 470 -135.92 98.44 88.08
N PRO A 471 -134.78 99.12 87.83
CA PRO A 471 -133.90 98.85 86.68
C PRO A 471 -132.61 98.10 87.04
N TRP A 472 -132.13 97.26 86.12
CA TRP A 472 -130.75 96.75 86.00
C TRP A 472 -130.43 96.73 84.49
N HIS A 473 -129.37 97.30 83.93
CA HIS A 473 -128.05 97.70 84.45
C HIS A 473 -127.26 96.56 85.10
N CYS A 474 -126.67 95.70 84.26
CA CYS A 474 -125.58 94.81 84.63
C CYS A 474 -124.26 95.32 84.00
N PRO A 475 -123.34 95.95 84.77
CA PRO A 475 -122.09 96.51 84.28
C PRO A 475 -120.89 95.56 84.50
N THR A 476 -119.66 96.09 84.43
CA THR A 476 -118.34 95.40 84.44
C THR A 476 -118.03 94.67 83.13
N HIS A 477 -116.92 94.92 82.41
CA HIS A 477 -115.75 95.77 82.69
C HIS A 477 -114.84 95.25 83.81
N GLN A 478 -113.93 94.32 83.50
CA GLN A 478 -112.67 94.15 84.25
C GLN A 478 -111.47 93.90 83.32
N ARG A 479 -110.34 94.48 83.71
CA ARG A 479 -108.97 94.34 83.18
C ARG A 479 -108.26 93.22 83.98
N PRO A 480 -107.13 92.63 83.54
CA PRO A 480 -105.87 93.32 83.22
C PRO A 480 -105.28 92.91 81.84
N HIS A 481 -104.22 93.48 81.26
CA HIS A 481 -103.00 94.21 81.68
C HIS A 481 -101.78 93.37 82.13
N LEU A 482 -100.68 93.53 81.38
CA LEU A 482 -99.25 93.36 81.74
C LEU A 482 -98.67 91.95 81.92
N CYS A 483 -97.32 91.91 81.91
CA CYS A 483 -96.42 90.75 81.82
C CYS A 483 -96.50 90.02 80.44
N GLN A 484 -95.45 89.90 79.60
CA GLN A 484 -93.99 90.09 79.73
C GLN A 484 -93.33 89.13 80.75
N ILE A 485 -92.06 88.75 80.50
CA ILE A 485 -91.34 87.56 81.02
C ILE A 485 -91.69 86.29 80.21
N GLN A 486 -90.78 85.38 79.85
CA GLN A 486 -89.35 85.44 79.46
C GLN A 486 -88.88 83.99 79.15
N ASP A 487 -87.78 83.86 78.42
CA ASP A 487 -86.66 82.94 78.69
C ASP A 487 -86.79 81.38 78.68
N LEU A 488 -85.75 80.78 78.09
CA LEU A 488 -85.14 79.45 78.37
C LEU A 488 -86.00 78.20 78.00
N THR A 489 -85.42 77.07 77.56
CA THR A 489 -84.00 76.72 77.30
C THR A 489 -83.90 75.57 76.28
N ASP A 490 -82.73 75.45 75.64
CA ASP A 490 -81.96 74.23 75.26
C ASP A 490 -82.67 73.06 74.51
N SER A 491 -81.97 72.23 73.73
CA SER A 491 -80.54 71.87 73.68
C SER A 491 -80.09 71.72 72.20
N SER A 492 -78.85 71.90 71.72
CA SER A 492 -77.54 71.32 72.12
C SER A 492 -77.57 69.78 72.25
N SER A 493 -76.60 68.97 71.83
CA SER A 493 -75.18 69.13 71.46
C SER A 493 -74.92 68.40 70.11
N PHE A 494 -73.96 68.70 69.23
CA PHE A 494 -72.55 69.11 69.32
C PHE A 494 -71.54 68.03 69.78
N ASP A 495 -70.51 67.86 68.93
CA ASP A 495 -69.17 67.27 69.08
C ASP A 495 -68.87 65.94 69.80
N ALA A 496 -68.07 65.14 69.08
CA ALA A 496 -66.86 64.54 69.64
C ALA A 496 -65.72 64.63 68.61
N CYS A 497 -64.59 65.27 68.96
CA CYS A 497 -63.42 65.41 68.10
C CYS A 497 -62.12 65.21 68.90
N THR A 498 -61.37 64.14 68.61
CA THR A 498 -60.00 63.98 69.12
C THR A 498 -59.09 63.27 68.13
N SER A 499 -57.96 63.89 67.82
CA SER A 499 -56.88 63.33 67.00
C SER A 499 -55.89 62.51 67.85
N ARG A 500 -55.43 61.36 67.33
CA ARG A 500 -54.06 60.78 67.44
C ARG A 500 -54.04 59.47 66.63
N SER A 501 -53.13 59.20 65.69
CA SER A 501 -51.65 59.21 65.73
C SER A 501 -51.04 57.97 66.39
N ALA A 502 -50.80 56.93 65.59
CA ALA A 502 -49.55 56.16 65.60
C ALA A 502 -49.39 55.36 64.30
N ARG A 503 -48.38 55.72 63.49
CA ARG A 503 -47.56 54.72 62.77
C ARG A 503 -46.40 54.33 63.71
N PRO A 504 -45.79 53.17 63.50
CA PRO A 504 -44.56 53.13 62.68
C PRO A 504 -44.79 52.21 61.44
N GLU A 505 -44.07 52.30 60.31
CA GLU A 505 -42.60 52.24 60.11
C GLU A 505 -42.07 50.89 60.67
N ASP A 506 -41.83 49.91 59.79
CA ASP A 506 -40.54 49.64 59.13
C ASP A 506 -39.80 48.50 59.87
N ALA A 507 -39.11 47.56 59.22
CA ALA A 507 -38.97 47.24 57.79
C ALA A 507 -38.44 45.78 57.65
N VAL A 508 -37.81 45.47 56.51
CA VAL A 508 -36.93 44.31 56.25
C VAL A 508 -37.60 42.95 55.96
N SER A 509 -37.74 42.71 54.66
CA SER A 509 -37.30 41.52 53.91
C SER A 509 -37.01 40.20 54.64
N LEU A 510 -37.69 39.15 54.17
CA LEU A 510 -37.06 37.90 53.72
C LEU A 510 -37.72 37.44 52.42
#